data_AF-A0A8J3YUB4-F1
#
_entry.id   AF-A0A8J3YUB4-F1
#
_cell.length_a   1.000
_cell.length_b   1.000
_cell.length_c   1.000
_cell.angle_alpha   90.00
_cell.angle_beta   90.00
_cell.angle_gamma   90.00
#
_symmetry.space_group_name_H-M   'P 1'
#
loop_
_entity.id
_entity.type
_entity.pdbx_description
1 polymer ?
#
loop_
_entity_poly.entity_id
_entity_poly.type
_entity_poly.pdbx_seq_one_letter_code
_entity_poly.pdbx_strand_id
1 'polypeptide(L)'
;MLGTVLRRGANVVVSERLLTVEVSWRAGTAVDPCAFLVTPDGKVRDDNDFVFYNNPEHGSGAVVLAADTTGTATLTVDLNRIDAGLDRIVIGGSVDGGTFATIPGLHLAVNGAAGSLATFPLEEIEPVTAIVFGELYRRGTEWKFRAVGQGWDSGLAGLVTTFGIAIEEDDPEPSPATPAPRPDWHRAPDDPATLRWWSGTEWTSHSVPVRADTPHQCGRCGGPKRPSPYSHTLLICAPCESETTHVLNIWRGKVAELLATSGPTGPAWDQLWTDLRFYRVREDNGRAAMRPIALQHLQQLVTFAFADDLIEQHEVDGFEEVVRQLGIRDPAVDHMRARLQRGLALAAISNGDVPNIDETTLTLDTDEILHLDASAVHVRYLASGPRRNSGRLIASNRKLRFVGTSGGSELAWVKVLEVRPEYGSVVLTATGKGSGSYEVDDPEYISAVLSGALKVAKRQAAIPAQRDSRSIPSHVKAAVWRRDGGACVECQATEYLEFDHEIPWSRGGATSVNNLRLLCRRCNLAKGARI
;
A
#
# COMPACT_ATOMS: atom_id res chain seq x y z
N MET A 1 -37.17 -8.41 20.80
CA MET A 1 -37.02 -8.68 22.25
C MET A 1 -35.73 -8.04 22.69
N LEU A 2 -35.71 -7.29 23.80
CA LEU A 2 -34.47 -6.74 24.34
C LEU A 2 -33.63 -7.89 24.88
N GLY A 3 -32.36 -7.96 24.50
CA GLY A 3 -31.43 -9.00 24.95
C GLY A 3 -31.22 -8.97 26.47
N THR A 4 -30.66 -10.05 27.02
CA THR A 4 -30.42 -10.12 28.47
C THR A 4 -29.29 -9.17 28.85
N VAL A 5 -29.54 -8.24 29.78
CA VAL A 5 -28.48 -7.38 30.33
C VAL A 5 -27.67 -8.18 31.36
N LEU A 6 -26.39 -8.37 31.08
CA LEU A 6 -25.47 -9.13 31.92
C LEU A 6 -24.69 -8.20 32.87
N ARG A 7 -24.35 -8.72 34.04
CA ARG A 7 -23.33 -8.14 34.94
C ARG A 7 -22.04 -8.93 34.81
N ARG A 8 -20.93 -8.38 35.28
CA ARG A 8 -19.63 -9.06 35.34
C ARG A 8 -19.77 -10.47 35.95
N GLY A 9 -19.28 -11.48 35.25
CA GLY A 9 -19.36 -12.91 35.61
C GLY A 9 -20.66 -13.62 35.21
N ALA A 10 -21.72 -12.90 34.85
CA ALA A 10 -22.97 -13.50 34.40
C ALA A 10 -22.82 -14.12 33.00
N ASN A 11 -23.68 -15.10 32.69
CA ASN A 11 -23.64 -15.80 31.41
C ASN A 11 -25.03 -16.15 30.88
N VAL A 12 -25.15 -16.26 29.57
CA VAL A 12 -26.38 -16.66 28.85
C VAL A 12 -26.08 -17.84 27.92
N VAL A 13 -27.07 -18.68 27.65
CA VAL A 13 -26.98 -19.72 26.61
C VAL A 13 -27.08 -19.06 25.24
N VAL A 14 -26.25 -19.51 24.30
CA VAL A 14 -26.25 -19.05 22.92
C VAL A 14 -26.71 -20.20 22.04
N SER A 15 -27.99 -20.16 21.65
CA SER A 15 -28.63 -21.21 20.87
C SER A 15 -28.33 -21.13 19.37
N GLU A 16 -28.00 -19.93 18.89
CA GLU A 16 -27.65 -19.68 17.49
C GLU A 16 -26.17 -19.97 17.24
N ARG A 17 -25.83 -20.32 15.99
CA ARG A 17 -24.47 -20.67 15.61
C ARG A 17 -23.72 -19.54 14.90
N LEU A 18 -24.45 -18.69 14.19
CA LEU A 18 -23.91 -17.48 13.59
C LEU A 18 -24.30 -16.29 14.48
N LEU A 19 -23.29 -15.54 14.92
CA LEU A 19 -23.44 -14.45 15.88
C LEU A 19 -22.69 -13.22 15.41
N THR A 20 -23.12 -12.08 15.90
CA THR A 20 -22.43 -10.80 15.76
C THR A 20 -22.15 -10.28 17.16
N VAL A 21 -20.87 -10.21 17.54
CA VAL A 21 -20.43 -9.59 18.78
C VAL A 21 -19.98 -8.17 18.46
N GLU A 22 -20.71 -7.20 19.00
CA GLU A 22 -20.46 -5.78 18.78
C GLU A 22 -19.83 -5.18 20.05
N VAL A 23 -18.74 -4.43 19.89
CA VAL A 23 -18.11 -3.62 20.94
C VAL A 23 -18.26 -2.17 20.50
N SER A 24 -18.91 -1.35 21.31
CA SER A 24 -19.23 0.03 20.93
C SER A 24 -18.89 1.01 22.05
N TRP A 25 -18.42 2.19 21.67
CA TRP A 25 -18.00 3.28 22.55
C TRP A 25 -18.32 4.63 21.92
N ARG A 26 -18.33 5.71 22.71
CA ARG A 26 -18.51 7.06 22.13
C ARG A 26 -17.23 7.54 21.46
N ALA A 27 -17.37 8.09 20.25
CA ALA A 27 -16.26 8.59 19.43
C ALA A 27 -15.35 9.59 20.18
N GLY A 28 -14.02 9.44 20.00
CA GLY A 28 -12.99 10.29 20.62
C GLY A 28 -11.77 9.53 21.16
N THR A 29 -11.85 8.21 21.30
CA THR A 29 -10.76 7.32 21.73
C THR A 29 -10.67 6.12 20.79
N ALA A 30 -9.46 5.70 20.42
CA ALA A 30 -9.24 4.49 19.63
C ALA A 30 -9.24 3.28 20.57
N VAL A 31 -10.27 2.44 20.45
CA VAL A 31 -10.30 1.09 21.03
C VAL A 31 -9.96 0.14 19.90
N ASP A 32 -9.05 -0.80 20.15
CA ASP A 32 -8.64 -1.83 19.19
C ASP A 32 -9.09 -3.22 19.70
N PRO A 33 -10.23 -3.72 19.22
CA PRO A 33 -10.73 -5.04 19.63
C PRO A 33 -9.98 -6.19 18.96
N CYS A 34 -9.93 -7.31 19.67
CA CYS A 34 -9.30 -8.54 19.22
C CYS A 34 -10.04 -9.77 19.73
N ALA A 35 -9.73 -10.94 19.18
CA ALA A 35 -10.25 -12.22 19.65
C ALA A 35 -9.17 -13.30 19.70
N PHE A 36 -9.25 -14.14 20.73
CA PHE A 36 -8.40 -15.31 20.90
C PHE A 36 -9.27 -16.56 20.83
N LEU A 37 -8.94 -17.47 19.91
CA LEU A 37 -9.52 -18.80 19.88
C LEU A 37 -8.63 -19.72 20.71
N VAL A 38 -9.16 -20.24 21.82
CA VAL A 38 -8.33 -20.95 22.80
C VAL A 38 -8.76 -22.39 23.00
N THR A 39 -7.78 -23.23 23.31
CA THR A 39 -8.00 -24.63 23.67
C THR A 39 -8.49 -24.75 25.12
N PRO A 40 -8.88 -25.95 25.58
CA PRO A 40 -9.30 -26.19 26.96
C PRO A 40 -8.27 -25.79 28.03
N ASP A 41 -6.98 -25.72 27.70
CA ASP A 41 -5.92 -25.22 28.59
C ASP A 41 -5.93 -23.69 28.77
N GLY A 42 -6.75 -22.98 27.99
CA GLY A 42 -6.84 -21.52 28.00
C GLY A 42 -5.77 -20.81 27.18
N LYS A 43 -5.07 -21.52 26.28
CA LYS A 43 -4.06 -20.97 25.38
C LYS A 43 -4.49 -21.10 23.91
N VAL A 44 -3.96 -20.26 23.05
CA VAL A 44 -4.01 -20.44 21.59
C VAL A 44 -3.13 -21.63 21.18
N ARG A 45 -3.39 -22.25 20.02
CA ARG A 45 -2.49 -23.30 19.49
C ARG A 45 -1.21 -22.70 18.93
N ASP A 46 -1.37 -21.61 18.19
CA ASP A 46 -0.34 -20.77 17.60
C ASP A 46 -0.92 -19.38 17.29
N ASP A 47 -0.12 -18.48 16.73
CA ASP A 47 -0.52 -17.09 16.49
C ASP A 47 -1.68 -16.94 15.48
N ASN A 48 -1.99 -17.97 14.67
CA ASN A 48 -3.12 -17.91 13.73
C ASN A 48 -4.48 -17.95 14.43
N ASP A 49 -4.52 -18.41 15.68
CA ASP A 49 -5.73 -18.39 16.52
C ASP A 49 -5.98 -17.01 17.15
N PHE A 50 -5.18 -15.99 16.80
CA PHE A 50 -5.34 -14.60 17.22
C PHE A 50 -5.85 -13.71 16.09
N VAL A 51 -7.03 -13.11 16.30
CA VAL A 51 -7.70 -12.21 15.36
C VAL A 51 -7.62 -10.78 15.85
N PHE A 52 -7.06 -9.88 15.04
CA PHE A 52 -6.86 -8.47 15.36
C PHE A 52 -6.73 -7.65 14.06
N TYR A 53 -6.51 -6.33 14.12
CA TYR A 53 -6.58 -5.47 12.94
C TYR A 53 -5.63 -5.88 11.78
N ASN A 54 -4.43 -6.41 12.05
CA ASN A 54 -3.50 -6.90 11.02
C ASN A 54 -3.77 -8.35 10.59
N ASN A 55 -4.57 -9.10 11.34
CA ASN A 55 -5.03 -10.45 11.00
C ASN A 55 -6.54 -10.54 11.26
N PRO A 56 -7.39 -9.90 10.44
CA PRO A 56 -8.79 -9.66 10.78
C PRO A 56 -9.69 -10.90 10.63
N GLU A 57 -9.17 -12.03 10.14
CA GLU A 57 -9.93 -13.26 9.96
C GLU A 57 -9.15 -14.47 10.45
N HIS A 58 -9.80 -15.31 11.27
CA HIS A 58 -9.25 -16.61 11.67
C HIS A 58 -9.17 -17.54 10.46
N GLY A 59 -8.11 -18.37 10.34
CA GLY A 59 -7.91 -19.23 9.17
C GLY A 59 -9.05 -20.21 8.84
N SER A 60 -9.89 -20.56 9.83
CA SER A 60 -11.10 -21.37 9.59
C SER A 60 -12.31 -20.56 9.13
N GLY A 61 -12.26 -19.22 9.16
CA GLY A 61 -13.39 -18.30 8.95
C GLY A 61 -14.39 -18.29 10.11
N ALA A 62 -14.05 -18.88 11.28
CA ALA A 62 -14.93 -18.91 12.45
C ALA A 62 -15.11 -17.55 13.12
N VAL A 63 -14.14 -16.66 12.98
CA VAL A 63 -14.18 -15.30 13.53
C VAL A 63 -13.64 -14.34 12.48
N VAL A 64 -14.42 -13.29 12.18
CA VAL A 64 -14.03 -12.19 11.29
C VAL A 64 -14.27 -10.87 12.03
N LEU A 65 -13.21 -10.08 12.18
CA LEU A 65 -13.22 -8.76 12.80
C LEU A 65 -13.37 -7.68 11.72
N ALA A 66 -14.35 -6.81 11.91
CA ALA A 66 -14.54 -5.58 11.14
C ALA A 66 -14.68 -4.41 12.13
N ALA A 67 -13.71 -3.51 12.14
CA ALA A 67 -13.78 -2.28 12.93
C ALA A 67 -14.14 -1.09 12.03
N ASP A 68 -15.05 -0.23 12.49
CA ASP A 68 -15.35 1.04 11.82
C ASP A 68 -14.68 2.23 12.51
N THR A 69 -14.57 3.35 11.81
CA THR A 69 -14.00 4.60 12.34
C THR A 69 -14.98 5.39 13.21
N THR A 70 -16.19 4.85 13.47
CA THR A 70 -17.31 5.55 14.11
C THR A 70 -17.52 5.19 15.59
N GLY A 71 -16.65 4.35 16.15
CA GLY A 71 -16.71 3.95 17.56
C GLY A 71 -17.41 2.61 17.78
N THR A 72 -17.44 1.75 16.75
CA THR A 72 -17.98 0.39 16.86
C THR A 72 -17.04 -0.60 16.16
N ALA A 73 -16.87 -1.76 16.77
CA ALA A 73 -16.22 -2.91 16.16
C ALA A 73 -17.12 -4.14 16.24
N THR A 74 -17.10 -4.91 15.17
CA THR A 74 -17.97 -6.06 14.99
C THR A 74 -17.13 -7.32 14.75
N LEU A 75 -17.38 -8.36 15.55
CA LEU A 75 -16.87 -9.70 15.32
C LEU A 75 -18.00 -10.60 14.84
N THR A 76 -17.93 -11.06 13.60
CA THR A 76 -18.82 -12.11 13.09
C THR A 76 -18.26 -13.45 13.53
N VAL A 77 -19.07 -14.27 14.21
CA VAL A 77 -18.67 -15.55 14.79
C VAL A 77 -19.55 -16.68 14.26
N ASP A 78 -18.94 -17.67 13.60
CA ASP A 78 -19.60 -18.92 13.20
C ASP A 78 -19.09 -20.09 14.05
N LEU A 79 -19.88 -20.45 15.06
CA LEU A 79 -19.60 -21.52 16.00
C LEU A 79 -19.57 -22.93 15.36
N ASN A 80 -20.01 -23.09 14.11
CA ASN A 80 -19.89 -24.37 13.39
C ASN A 80 -18.51 -24.58 12.76
N ARG A 81 -17.75 -23.49 12.57
CA ARG A 81 -16.42 -23.50 11.94
C ARG A 81 -15.27 -23.55 12.94
N ILE A 82 -15.61 -23.69 14.23
CA ILE A 82 -14.62 -23.85 15.30
C ILE A 82 -14.10 -25.29 15.28
N ASP A 83 -12.79 -25.43 15.17
CA ASP A 83 -12.11 -26.71 15.20
C ASP A 83 -12.35 -27.44 16.52
N ALA A 84 -12.37 -28.79 16.50
CA ALA A 84 -12.62 -29.60 17.68
C ALA A 84 -11.60 -29.41 18.83
N GLY A 85 -10.42 -28.84 18.53
CA GLY A 85 -9.38 -28.53 19.52
C GLY A 85 -9.58 -27.19 20.26
N LEU A 86 -10.53 -26.36 19.82
CA LEU A 86 -10.82 -25.05 20.38
C LEU A 86 -12.18 -25.09 21.10
N ASP A 87 -12.25 -24.59 22.33
CA ASP A 87 -13.49 -24.65 23.13
C ASP A 87 -14.03 -23.28 23.54
N ARG A 88 -13.26 -22.22 23.26
CA ARG A 88 -13.54 -20.85 23.66
C ARG A 88 -13.08 -19.83 22.64
N ILE A 89 -13.84 -18.73 22.57
CA ILE A 89 -13.47 -17.50 21.88
C ILE A 89 -13.50 -16.40 22.94
N VAL A 90 -12.35 -15.81 23.23
CA VAL A 90 -12.21 -14.69 24.16
C VAL A 90 -12.19 -13.40 23.37
N ILE A 91 -13.08 -12.46 23.70
CA ILE A 91 -13.16 -11.15 23.06
C ILE A 91 -12.45 -10.15 23.97
N GLY A 92 -11.36 -9.58 23.48
CA GLY A 92 -10.53 -8.60 24.18
C GLY A 92 -10.36 -7.31 23.39
N GLY A 93 -9.58 -6.39 23.94
CA GLY A 93 -9.14 -5.19 23.23
C GLY A 93 -8.17 -4.34 24.03
N SER A 94 -7.52 -3.42 23.34
CA SER A 94 -6.59 -2.44 23.90
C SER A 94 -7.01 -1.01 23.55
N VAL A 95 -6.41 -0.03 24.23
CA VAL A 95 -6.63 1.39 23.96
C VAL A 95 -5.30 2.12 23.86
N ASP A 96 -5.20 2.98 22.85
CA ASP A 96 -4.04 3.85 22.64
C ASP A 96 -4.31 5.26 23.18
N GLY A 97 -3.38 5.79 23.97
CA GLY A 97 -3.43 7.17 24.46
C GLY A 97 -4.35 7.44 25.66
N GLY A 98 -4.67 6.43 26.48
CA GLY A 98 -5.52 6.58 27.67
C GLY A 98 -5.73 5.27 28.44
N THR A 99 -6.82 5.18 29.21
CA THR A 99 -7.24 3.95 29.90
C THR A 99 -8.72 3.67 29.65
N PHE A 100 -9.14 2.40 29.74
CA PHE A 100 -10.54 2.01 29.57
C PHE A 100 -11.48 2.69 30.59
N ALA A 101 -10.98 3.07 31.77
CA ALA A 101 -11.73 3.84 32.77
C ALA A 101 -12.23 5.21 32.25
N THR A 102 -11.61 5.75 31.19
CA THR A 102 -11.95 7.07 30.64
C THR A 102 -12.86 7.03 29.43
N ILE A 103 -13.26 5.84 28.95
CA ILE A 103 -14.01 5.66 27.71
C ILE A 103 -15.51 5.67 27.98
N PRO A 104 -16.25 6.71 27.56
CA PRO A 104 -17.66 6.80 27.85
C PRO A 104 -18.49 5.91 26.92
N GLY A 105 -19.49 5.24 27.49
CA GLY A 105 -20.47 4.45 26.73
C GLY A 105 -19.95 3.12 26.21
N LEU A 106 -18.87 2.58 26.80
CA LEU A 106 -18.33 1.28 26.45
C LEU A 106 -19.33 0.16 26.79
N HIS A 107 -19.73 -0.58 25.78
CA HIS A 107 -20.62 -1.73 25.94
C HIS A 107 -20.31 -2.83 24.93
N LEU A 108 -20.63 -4.07 25.30
CA LEU A 108 -20.58 -5.21 24.40
C LEU A 108 -22.00 -5.76 24.19
N ALA A 109 -22.37 -6.05 22.95
CA ALA A 109 -23.61 -6.73 22.61
C ALA A 109 -23.32 -8.04 21.84
N VAL A 110 -24.08 -9.08 22.13
CA VAL A 110 -24.08 -10.33 21.38
C VAL A 110 -25.43 -10.45 20.69
N ASN A 111 -25.42 -10.49 19.37
CA ASN A 111 -26.61 -10.52 18.52
C ASN A 111 -26.65 -11.83 17.72
N GLY A 112 -27.83 -12.42 17.61
CA GLY A 112 -28.14 -13.48 16.67
C GLY A 112 -29.01 -12.96 15.53
N ALA A 113 -29.42 -13.84 14.61
CA ALA A 113 -30.33 -13.50 13.51
C ALA A 113 -31.71 -13.04 14.02
N ALA A 114 -32.14 -13.53 15.20
CA ALA A 114 -33.40 -13.15 15.83
C ALA A 114 -33.32 -11.83 16.63
N GLY A 115 -32.13 -11.22 16.72
CA GLY A 115 -31.86 -9.98 17.45
C GLY A 115 -30.91 -10.16 18.63
N SER A 116 -30.91 -9.19 19.55
CA SER A 116 -29.96 -9.16 20.68
C SER A 116 -30.19 -10.32 21.66
N LEU A 117 -29.13 -11.07 21.94
CA LEU A 117 -29.09 -12.19 22.89
C LEU A 117 -28.61 -11.72 24.27
N ALA A 118 -27.56 -10.91 24.29
CA ALA A 118 -27.01 -10.33 25.51
C ALA A 118 -26.45 -8.92 25.26
N THR A 119 -26.48 -8.10 26.31
CA THR A 119 -25.79 -6.82 26.36
C THR A 119 -25.04 -6.72 27.69
N PHE A 120 -23.83 -6.21 27.67
CA PHE A 120 -22.98 -6.02 28.83
C PHE A 120 -22.45 -4.58 28.82
N PRO A 121 -23.05 -3.67 29.61
CA PRO A 121 -22.45 -2.36 29.83
C PRO A 121 -21.18 -2.52 30.68
N LEU A 122 -20.07 -1.95 30.22
CA LEU A 122 -18.81 -1.96 30.96
C LEU A 122 -18.68 -0.65 31.74
N GLU A 123 -19.12 -0.68 33.00
CA GLU A 123 -19.08 0.43 33.94
C GLU A 123 -18.02 0.17 35.03
N GLU A 124 -17.47 1.24 35.62
CA GLU A 124 -16.52 1.18 36.75
C GLU A 124 -15.26 0.32 36.47
N ILE A 125 -14.67 0.48 35.28
CA ILE A 125 -13.45 -0.23 34.89
C ILE A 125 -12.24 0.38 35.60
N GLU A 126 -11.32 -0.47 36.06
CA GLU A 126 -10.00 -0.06 36.54
C GLU A 126 -9.21 0.70 35.45
N PRO A 127 -8.23 1.56 35.80
CA PRO A 127 -7.47 2.36 34.84
C PRO A 127 -6.42 1.50 34.10
N VAL A 128 -6.90 0.56 33.28
CA VAL A 128 -6.10 -0.39 32.48
C VAL A 128 -6.05 0.00 31.00
N THR A 129 -5.04 -0.49 30.29
CA THR A 129 -4.86 -0.27 28.85
C THR A 129 -5.26 -1.48 27.98
N ALA A 130 -5.57 -2.62 28.59
CA ALA A 130 -6.12 -3.80 27.93
C ALA A 130 -7.23 -4.46 28.77
N ILE A 131 -8.22 -5.07 28.11
CA ILE A 131 -9.37 -5.69 28.76
C ILE A 131 -9.85 -6.95 28.01
N VAL A 132 -10.40 -7.91 28.75
CA VAL A 132 -11.29 -8.95 28.20
C VAL A 132 -12.73 -8.53 28.45
N PHE A 133 -13.46 -8.28 27.37
CA PHE A 133 -14.87 -7.90 27.43
C PHE A 133 -15.74 -9.08 27.84
N GLY A 134 -15.55 -10.23 27.19
CA GLY A 134 -16.33 -11.44 27.41
C GLY A 134 -15.77 -12.65 26.69
N GLU A 135 -16.40 -13.80 26.89
CA GLU A 135 -16.00 -15.05 26.23
C GLU A 135 -17.22 -15.86 25.77
N LEU A 136 -17.13 -16.44 24.57
CA LEU A 136 -17.99 -17.54 24.14
C LEU A 136 -17.30 -18.84 24.51
N TYR A 137 -17.98 -19.73 25.22
CA TYR A 137 -17.41 -20.99 25.69
C TYR A 137 -18.39 -22.14 25.58
N ARG A 138 -17.86 -23.33 25.35
CA ARG A 138 -18.65 -24.56 25.30
C ARG A 138 -18.72 -25.24 26.66
N ARG A 139 -19.92 -25.62 27.09
CA ARG A 139 -20.15 -26.47 28.28
C ARG A 139 -21.01 -27.66 27.87
N GLY A 140 -20.38 -28.83 27.73
CA GLY A 140 -21.04 -30.00 27.16
C GLY A 140 -21.36 -29.80 25.67
N THR A 141 -22.63 -29.86 25.29
CA THR A 141 -23.07 -29.65 23.90
C THR A 141 -23.52 -28.22 23.60
N GLU A 142 -23.60 -27.36 24.62
CA GLU A 142 -24.13 -26.00 24.51
C GLU A 142 -23.02 -24.96 24.50
N TRP A 143 -23.22 -23.92 23.68
CA TRP A 143 -22.41 -22.70 23.72
C TRP A 143 -23.06 -21.66 24.64
N LYS A 144 -22.22 -20.92 25.34
CA LYS A 144 -22.65 -19.87 26.27
C LYS A 144 -21.77 -18.64 26.09
N PHE A 145 -22.33 -17.47 26.32
CA PHE A 145 -21.57 -16.23 26.44
C PHE A 145 -21.44 -15.86 27.91
N ARG A 146 -20.25 -15.44 28.36
CA ARG A 146 -19.99 -14.91 29.70
C ARG A 146 -19.44 -13.49 29.60
N ALA A 147 -20.02 -12.57 30.37
CA ALA A 147 -19.48 -11.23 30.57
C ALA A 147 -18.29 -11.31 31.54
N VAL A 148 -17.12 -10.78 31.16
CA VAL A 148 -15.88 -10.93 31.93
C VAL A 148 -15.41 -9.60 32.52
N GLY A 149 -15.24 -8.57 31.70
CA GLY A 149 -14.85 -7.21 32.12
C GLY A 149 -13.58 -7.18 33.00
N GLN A 150 -12.56 -7.97 32.66
CA GLN A 150 -11.31 -8.03 33.41
C GLN A 150 -10.23 -7.19 32.72
N GLY A 151 -9.55 -6.34 33.47
CA GLY A 151 -8.48 -5.48 32.96
C GLY A 151 -7.07 -6.05 33.19
N TRP A 152 -6.12 -5.55 32.41
CA TRP A 152 -4.69 -5.84 32.53
C TRP A 152 -3.88 -4.54 32.62
N ASP A 153 -3.23 -4.31 33.77
CA ASP A 153 -2.31 -3.17 33.97
C ASP A 153 -1.05 -3.28 33.10
N SER A 154 -0.66 -4.51 32.76
CA SER A 154 0.45 -4.83 31.84
C SER A 154 0.13 -4.57 30.36
N GLY A 155 -1.04 -4.00 30.06
CA GLY A 155 -1.51 -3.71 28.70
C GLY A 155 -1.67 -4.93 27.81
N LEU A 156 -1.72 -4.68 26.49
CA LEU A 156 -1.96 -5.71 25.47
C LEU A 156 -0.92 -6.82 25.57
N ALA A 157 0.33 -6.49 25.88
CA ALA A 157 1.42 -7.45 26.02
C ALA A 157 1.11 -8.53 27.08
N GLY A 158 0.71 -8.13 28.29
CA GLY A 158 0.35 -9.12 29.30
C GLY A 158 -0.94 -9.87 28.96
N LEU A 159 -1.87 -9.25 28.24
CA LEU A 159 -3.09 -9.91 27.76
C LEU A 159 -2.78 -11.03 26.77
N VAL A 160 -2.00 -10.76 25.71
CA VAL A 160 -1.66 -11.77 24.68
C VAL A 160 -0.80 -12.90 25.26
N THR A 161 0.14 -12.57 26.16
CA THR A 161 0.96 -13.56 26.87
C THR A 161 0.11 -14.48 27.76
N THR A 162 -0.96 -13.93 28.36
CA THR A 162 -1.92 -14.72 29.15
C THR A 162 -2.58 -15.81 28.31
N PHE A 163 -2.80 -15.57 27.01
CA PHE A 163 -3.36 -16.56 26.08
C PHE A 163 -2.31 -17.37 25.31
N GLY A 164 -1.02 -17.26 25.66
CA GLY A 164 0.03 -18.16 25.15
C GLY A 164 0.62 -17.75 23.82
N ILE A 165 0.28 -16.55 23.33
CA ILE A 165 1.02 -15.90 22.26
C ILE A 165 2.35 -15.50 22.87
N ALA A 166 3.42 -16.11 22.38
CA ALA A 166 4.75 -15.63 22.65
C ALA A 166 4.84 -14.26 21.98
N ILE A 167 4.91 -13.20 22.78
CA ILE A 167 5.54 -12.00 22.29
C ILE A 167 6.97 -12.44 22.09
N GLU A 168 7.42 -12.50 20.84
CA GLU A 168 8.84 -12.32 20.59
C GLU A 168 9.15 -11.02 21.32
N GLU A 169 9.75 -11.14 22.51
CA GLU A 169 10.57 -10.07 23.01
C GLU A 169 11.56 -9.86 21.86
N ASP A 170 11.27 -8.88 21.00
CA ASP A 170 12.34 -8.01 20.52
C ASP A 170 13.22 -7.85 21.75
N ASP A 171 14.40 -8.48 21.71
CA ASP A 171 15.47 -8.38 22.72
C ASP A 171 15.21 -7.12 23.53
N PRO A 172 14.91 -7.19 24.84
CA PRO A 172 14.31 -6.08 25.58
C PRO A 172 14.99 -4.84 25.10
N GLU A 173 14.25 -4.00 24.34
CA GLU A 173 14.87 -2.90 23.61
C GLU A 173 15.75 -2.22 24.65
N PRO A 174 17.09 -2.35 24.55
CA PRO A 174 17.94 -2.23 25.73
C PRO A 174 17.66 -0.84 26.24
N SER A 175 17.06 -0.70 27.44
CA SER A 175 16.59 0.58 28.00
C SER A 175 17.42 1.72 27.46
N PRO A 176 16.95 2.51 26.46
CA PRO A 176 17.75 2.98 25.32
C PRO A 176 19.21 3.04 25.75
N ALA A 177 19.92 1.92 25.63
CA ALA A 177 21.34 1.88 25.90
C ALA A 177 21.81 2.91 24.93
N THR A 178 22.25 4.08 25.45
CA THR A 178 22.63 5.26 24.65
C THR A 178 23.15 4.74 23.34
N PRO A 179 22.40 4.86 22.22
CA PRO A 179 22.57 3.99 21.06
C PRO A 179 24.06 3.92 20.80
N ALA A 180 24.62 2.70 20.81
CA ALA A 180 26.06 2.51 20.67
C ALA A 180 26.53 3.49 19.60
N PRO A 181 27.41 4.44 19.93
CA PRO A 181 27.53 5.66 19.16
C PRO A 181 27.68 5.27 17.71
N ARG A 182 26.76 5.71 16.85
CA ARG A 182 26.87 5.43 15.42
C ARG A 182 28.26 5.87 14.93
N PRO A 183 28.81 5.28 13.87
CA PRO A 183 30.10 5.69 13.34
C PRO A 183 30.09 7.20 13.04
N ASP A 184 30.81 7.99 13.85
CA ASP A 184 30.76 9.45 13.82
C ASP A 184 31.99 10.05 14.53
N TRP A 185 32.15 11.37 14.40
CA TRP A 185 33.13 12.14 15.15
C TRP A 185 32.57 12.52 16.52
N HIS A 186 33.20 11.99 17.57
CA HIS A 186 32.83 12.27 18.97
C HIS A 186 33.97 12.99 19.68
N ARG A 187 33.68 13.72 20.75
CA ARG A 187 34.75 14.29 21.59
C ARG A 187 35.61 13.15 22.14
N ALA A 188 36.93 13.28 22.03
CA ALA A 188 37.84 12.27 22.53
C ALA A 188 37.69 12.14 24.06
N PRO A 189 37.56 10.92 24.61
CA PRO A 189 37.39 10.73 26.06
C PRO A 189 38.56 11.30 26.88
N ASP A 190 39.76 11.32 26.29
CA ASP A 190 41.02 11.78 26.86
C ASP A 190 41.35 13.25 26.56
N ASP A 191 40.75 13.85 25.53
CA ASP A 191 40.94 15.26 25.17
C ASP A 191 39.64 15.91 24.64
N PRO A 192 38.92 16.67 25.48
CA PRO A 192 37.70 17.36 25.07
C PRO A 192 37.88 18.40 23.96
N ALA A 193 39.11 18.87 23.68
CA ALA A 193 39.41 19.83 22.62
C ALA A 193 39.55 19.17 21.23
N THR A 194 39.48 17.84 21.16
CA THR A 194 39.67 17.05 19.95
C THR A 194 38.46 16.18 19.68
N LEU A 195 38.06 16.08 18.40
CA LEU A 195 37.15 15.05 17.94
C LEU A 195 37.96 13.84 17.50
N ARG A 196 37.54 12.65 17.91
CA ARG A 196 38.12 11.37 17.50
C ARG A 196 37.05 10.54 16.79
N TRP A 197 37.45 9.85 15.72
CA TRP A 197 36.52 9.02 14.96
C TRP A 197 36.27 7.68 15.66
N TRP A 198 34.99 7.40 15.94
CA TRP A 198 34.50 6.11 16.41
C TRP A 198 33.98 5.31 15.21
N SER A 199 34.44 4.07 15.03
CA SER A 199 34.07 3.22 13.89
C SER A 199 32.71 2.55 14.01
N GLY A 200 32.03 2.71 15.16
CA GLY A 200 30.89 1.88 15.55
C GLY A 200 31.28 0.80 16.57
N THR A 201 32.55 0.36 16.55
CA THR A 201 33.06 -0.70 17.43
C THR A 201 34.30 -0.29 18.22
N GLU A 202 35.11 0.63 17.71
CA GLU A 202 36.36 1.06 18.34
C GLU A 202 36.75 2.51 18.01
N TRP A 203 37.61 3.09 18.84
CA TRP A 203 38.20 4.41 18.61
C TRP A 203 39.41 4.31 17.67
N THR A 204 39.35 4.97 16.52
CA THR A 204 40.47 4.96 15.55
C THR A 204 41.55 5.98 15.89
N SER A 205 42.67 5.99 15.18
CA SER A 205 43.72 7.02 15.33
C SER A 205 43.38 8.37 14.69
N HIS A 206 42.29 8.45 13.90
CA HIS A 206 41.89 9.69 13.25
C HIS A 206 41.33 10.68 14.28
N SER A 207 41.93 11.87 14.31
CA SER A 207 41.56 12.96 15.21
C SER A 207 41.60 14.32 14.50
N VAL A 208 40.71 15.22 14.89
CA VAL A 208 40.66 16.60 14.38
C VAL A 208 40.36 17.58 15.52
N PRO A 209 40.93 18.80 15.54
CA PRO A 209 40.60 19.78 16.57
C PRO A 209 39.13 20.19 16.52
N VAL A 210 38.50 20.35 17.68
CA VAL A 210 37.20 21.01 17.82
C VAL A 210 37.39 22.48 17.47
N ARG A 211 36.58 23.01 16.55
CA ARG A 211 36.65 24.41 16.11
C ARG A 211 35.28 25.07 16.24
N ALA A 212 35.27 26.30 16.74
CA ALA A 212 34.05 27.10 16.76
C ALA A 212 33.67 27.48 15.32
N ASP A 213 32.41 27.24 14.95
CA ASP A 213 31.87 27.76 13.70
C ASP A 213 31.32 29.16 13.96
N THR A 214 31.86 30.16 13.25
CA THR A 214 31.42 31.56 13.37
C THR A 214 31.12 32.13 11.98
N PRO A 215 30.51 33.32 11.87
CA PRO A 215 30.32 33.97 10.57
C PRO A 215 31.62 34.21 9.78
N HIS A 216 32.77 34.28 10.46
CA HIS A 216 34.07 34.57 9.85
C HIS A 216 35.05 33.39 9.88
N GLN A 217 34.78 32.34 10.65
CA GLN A 217 35.67 31.20 10.81
C GLN A 217 34.93 29.89 10.56
N CYS A 218 35.52 29.02 9.75
CA CYS A 218 34.94 27.72 9.41
C CYS A 218 35.11 26.71 10.55
N GLY A 219 34.01 26.15 11.06
CA GLY A 219 34.02 25.08 12.05
C GLY A 219 34.64 23.76 11.57
N ARG A 220 34.84 23.56 10.26
CA ARG A 220 35.47 22.35 9.70
C ARG A 220 37.00 22.42 9.70
N CYS A 221 37.59 23.50 9.18
CA CYS A 221 39.05 23.63 9.03
C CYS A 221 39.68 24.79 9.80
N GLY A 222 38.88 25.72 10.33
CA GLY A 222 39.32 26.92 11.04
C GLY A 222 39.76 28.07 10.13
N GLY A 223 39.69 27.89 8.81
CA GLY A 223 40.01 28.92 7.83
C GLY A 223 38.96 30.03 7.75
N PRO A 224 39.31 31.19 7.19
CA PRO A 224 38.41 32.33 7.11
C PRO A 224 37.25 32.08 6.12
N LYS A 225 36.03 32.38 6.54
CA LYS A 225 34.86 32.48 5.64
C LYS A 225 34.88 33.86 4.99
N ARG A 226 34.85 33.90 3.66
CA ARG A 226 34.79 35.16 2.88
C ARG A 226 33.38 35.33 2.34
N PRO A 227 32.62 36.37 2.74
CA PRO A 227 31.26 36.60 2.27
C PRO A 227 31.19 36.59 0.74
N SER A 228 30.20 35.88 0.19
CA SER A 228 29.87 35.97 -1.23
C SER A 228 28.78 37.04 -1.41
N PRO A 229 28.87 37.93 -2.41
CA PRO A 229 27.82 38.90 -2.70
C PRO A 229 26.47 38.25 -3.07
N TYR A 230 26.43 36.94 -3.31
CA TYR A 230 25.23 36.18 -3.68
C TYR A 230 24.74 35.22 -2.58
N SER A 231 25.41 35.13 -1.42
CA SER A 231 25.01 34.22 -0.35
C SER A 231 25.19 34.88 1.03
N HIS A 232 24.08 35.05 1.73
CA HIS A 232 24.03 35.71 3.05
C HIS A 232 24.41 34.78 4.21
N THR A 233 24.66 33.48 3.98
CA THR A 233 25.06 32.53 5.03
C THR A 233 25.99 31.46 4.47
N LEU A 234 27.30 31.60 4.71
CA LEU A 234 28.29 30.58 4.39
C LEU A 234 28.42 29.59 5.55
N LEU A 235 27.97 28.36 5.34
CA LEU A 235 28.10 27.27 6.31
C LEU A 235 29.57 26.88 6.50
N ILE A 236 30.40 26.91 5.44
CA ILE A 236 31.83 26.56 5.45
C ILE A 236 32.65 27.51 4.55
N CYS A 237 33.99 27.49 4.64
CA CYS A 237 34.85 28.28 3.76
C CYS A 237 34.98 27.64 2.36
N ALA A 238 35.36 28.44 1.35
CA ALA A 238 35.46 28.00 -0.05
C ALA A 238 36.35 26.76 -0.30
N PRO A 239 37.50 26.59 0.38
CA PRO A 239 38.28 25.34 0.27
C PRO A 239 37.50 24.11 0.76
N CYS A 240 36.83 24.21 1.91
CA CYS A 240 36.01 23.12 2.44
C CYS A 240 34.76 22.85 1.59
N GLU A 241 34.21 23.88 0.96
CA GLU A 241 33.13 23.73 -0.02
C GLU A 241 33.60 22.91 -1.23
N SER A 242 34.75 23.28 -1.81
CA SER A 242 35.35 22.54 -2.94
C SER A 242 35.63 21.09 -2.60
N GLU A 243 36.17 20.83 -1.41
CA GLU A 243 36.41 19.48 -0.89
C GLU A 243 35.10 18.71 -0.71
N THR A 244 34.06 19.35 -0.16
CA THR A 244 32.73 18.75 0.00
C THR A 244 32.13 18.37 -1.35
N THR A 245 32.20 19.26 -2.35
CA THR A 245 31.75 18.97 -3.71
C THR A 245 32.50 17.80 -4.31
N HIS A 246 33.82 17.72 -4.13
CA HIS A 246 34.63 16.60 -4.60
C HIS A 246 34.20 15.26 -3.97
N VAL A 247 34.04 15.23 -2.64
CA VAL A 247 33.55 14.04 -1.91
C VAL A 247 32.17 13.61 -2.41
N LEU A 248 31.23 14.56 -2.55
CA LEU A 248 29.88 14.28 -3.05
C LEU A 248 29.88 13.77 -4.50
N ASN A 249 30.80 14.21 -5.34
CA ASN A 249 30.91 13.71 -6.73
C ASN A 249 31.26 12.22 -6.77
N ILE A 250 32.25 11.79 -5.98
CA ILE A 250 32.63 10.38 -5.88
C ILE A 250 31.50 9.57 -5.23
N TRP A 251 30.94 10.11 -4.14
CA TRP A 251 29.87 9.47 -3.39
C TRP A 251 28.61 9.21 -4.24
N ARG A 252 28.21 10.16 -5.10
CA ARG A 252 27.11 9.98 -6.05
C ARG A 252 27.30 8.81 -7.00
N GLY A 253 28.53 8.56 -7.44
CA GLY A 253 28.85 7.39 -8.28
C GLY A 253 28.54 6.08 -7.56
N LYS A 254 28.98 5.96 -6.29
CA LYS A 254 28.69 4.78 -5.46
C LYS A 254 27.20 4.60 -5.18
N VAL A 255 26.47 5.70 -4.93
CA VAL A 255 25.01 5.67 -4.76
C VAL A 255 24.32 5.10 -6.00
N ALA A 256 24.68 5.58 -7.19
CA ALA A 256 24.09 5.10 -8.43
C ALA A 256 24.36 3.60 -8.67
N GLU A 257 25.58 3.14 -8.36
CA GLU A 257 25.95 1.72 -8.45
C GLU A 257 25.14 0.84 -7.49
N LEU A 258 25.01 1.25 -6.22
CA LEU A 258 24.25 0.50 -5.23
C LEU A 258 22.76 0.46 -5.56
N LEU A 259 22.15 1.59 -5.93
CA LEU A 259 20.74 1.62 -6.36
C LEU A 259 20.48 0.73 -7.59
N ALA A 260 21.45 0.61 -8.50
CA ALA A 260 21.31 -0.24 -9.67
C ALA A 260 21.48 -1.76 -9.40
N THR A 261 22.03 -2.14 -8.25
CA THR A 261 22.41 -3.54 -7.96
C THR A 261 21.68 -4.13 -6.76
N SER A 262 21.71 -3.44 -5.63
CA SER A 262 21.29 -3.93 -4.31
C SER A 262 20.23 -3.04 -3.65
N GLY A 263 19.95 -1.87 -4.24
CA GLY A 263 18.95 -0.93 -3.73
C GLY A 263 19.45 -0.15 -2.50
N PRO A 264 18.56 0.66 -1.87
CA PRO A 264 18.93 1.53 -0.76
C PRO A 264 18.92 0.79 0.60
N THR A 265 19.43 -0.44 0.66
CA THR A 265 19.39 -1.26 1.87
C THR A 265 20.71 -1.97 2.15
N GLY A 266 20.89 -2.41 3.40
CA GLY A 266 22.00 -3.24 3.82
C GLY A 266 23.33 -2.51 4.08
N PRO A 267 24.37 -3.25 4.49
CA PRO A 267 25.60 -2.65 5.04
C PRO A 267 26.36 -1.73 4.07
N ALA A 268 26.31 -2.03 2.77
CA ALA A 268 26.95 -1.20 1.75
C ALA A 268 26.27 0.17 1.62
N TRP A 269 24.95 0.22 1.78
CA TRP A 269 24.19 1.47 1.83
C TRP A 269 24.49 2.26 3.10
N ASP A 270 24.55 1.61 4.26
CA ASP A 270 24.91 2.27 5.53
C ASP A 270 26.33 2.83 5.51
N GLN A 271 27.24 2.13 4.83
CA GLN A 271 28.62 2.57 4.65
C GLN A 271 28.71 3.88 3.87
N LEU A 272 27.81 4.16 2.91
CA LEU A 272 27.78 5.43 2.19
C LEU A 272 27.58 6.62 3.14
N TRP A 273 26.67 6.49 4.11
CA TRP A 273 26.41 7.54 5.08
C TRP A 273 27.54 7.67 6.09
N THR A 274 28.16 6.54 6.45
CA THR A 274 29.37 6.52 7.28
C THR A 274 30.54 7.24 6.60
N ASP A 275 30.75 7.03 5.30
CA ASP A 275 31.77 7.74 4.51
C ASP A 275 31.54 9.27 4.56
N LEU A 276 30.29 9.74 4.40
CA LEU A 276 29.99 11.17 4.49
C LEU A 276 30.30 11.75 5.87
N ARG A 277 29.93 11.05 6.94
CA ARG A 277 30.24 11.45 8.32
C ARG A 277 31.75 11.50 8.55
N PHE A 278 32.49 10.51 8.06
CA PHE A 278 33.95 10.48 8.16
C PHE A 278 34.59 11.72 7.51
N TYR A 279 34.15 12.10 6.30
CA TYR A 279 34.59 13.31 5.63
C TYR A 279 33.96 14.61 6.16
N ARG A 280 33.18 14.55 7.25
CA ARG A 280 32.49 15.69 7.87
C ARG A 280 31.62 16.46 6.87
N VAL A 281 30.95 15.72 5.99
CA VAL A 281 29.93 16.22 5.06
C VAL A 281 28.57 16.01 5.72
N ARG A 282 27.76 17.07 5.77
CA ARG A 282 26.40 17.00 6.35
C ARG A 282 25.52 16.04 5.55
N GLU A 283 24.73 15.23 6.24
CA GLU A 283 23.80 14.28 5.59
C GLU A 283 22.81 14.98 4.65
N ASP A 284 22.37 16.21 4.98
CA ASP A 284 21.50 17.04 4.10
C ASP A 284 22.13 17.26 2.72
N ASN A 285 23.46 17.47 2.67
CA ASN A 285 24.19 17.64 1.40
C ASN A 285 24.22 16.32 0.62
N GLY A 286 24.35 15.19 1.33
CA GLY A 286 24.25 13.85 0.74
C GLY A 286 22.87 13.60 0.14
N ARG A 287 21.80 13.87 0.89
CA ARG A 287 20.41 13.75 0.40
C ARG A 287 20.14 14.65 -0.80
N ALA A 288 20.60 15.90 -0.78
CA ALA A 288 20.48 16.81 -1.90
C ALA A 288 21.25 16.31 -3.14
N ALA A 289 22.47 15.80 -2.95
CA ALA A 289 23.30 15.26 -4.03
C ALA A 289 22.74 13.96 -4.64
N MET A 290 22.10 13.12 -3.82
CA MET A 290 21.48 11.86 -4.24
C MET A 290 20.14 12.07 -4.96
N ARG A 291 19.41 13.14 -4.66
CA ARG A 291 18.02 13.35 -5.11
C ARG A 291 17.79 13.04 -6.60
N PRO A 292 18.57 13.54 -7.57
CA PRO A 292 18.33 13.23 -8.99
C PRO A 292 18.46 11.74 -9.32
N ILE A 293 19.43 11.05 -8.69
CA ILE A 293 19.69 9.62 -8.88
C ILE A 293 18.57 8.79 -8.27
N ALA A 294 18.13 9.18 -7.07
CA ALA A 294 17.01 8.57 -6.37
C ALA A 294 15.71 8.69 -7.18
N LEU A 295 15.39 9.87 -7.72
CA LEU A 295 14.23 10.07 -8.58
C LEU A 295 14.28 9.21 -9.84
N GLN A 296 15.45 9.08 -10.48
CA GLN A 296 15.62 8.22 -11.65
C GLN A 296 15.41 6.73 -11.30
N HIS A 297 15.91 6.29 -10.15
CA HIS A 297 15.70 4.92 -9.67
C HIS A 297 14.23 4.63 -9.35
N LEU A 298 13.55 5.55 -8.66
CA LEU A 298 12.11 5.43 -8.38
C LEU A 298 11.29 5.38 -9.67
N GLN A 299 11.64 6.21 -10.66
CA GLN A 299 10.98 6.19 -11.98
C GLN A 299 11.19 4.86 -12.71
N GLN A 300 12.38 4.26 -12.57
CA GLN A 300 12.66 2.92 -13.09
C GLN A 300 11.74 1.86 -12.46
N LEU A 301 11.58 1.88 -11.14
CA LEU A 301 10.69 0.95 -10.43
C LEU A 301 9.25 1.06 -10.92
N VAL A 302 8.74 2.30 -11.03
CA VAL A 302 7.41 2.55 -11.58
C VAL A 302 7.30 1.99 -13.01
N THR A 303 8.26 2.28 -13.88
CA THR A 303 8.21 1.78 -15.26
C THR A 303 8.30 0.26 -15.33
N PHE A 304 9.00 -0.39 -14.41
CA PHE A 304 9.09 -1.85 -14.37
C PHE A 304 7.79 -2.50 -13.91
N ALA A 305 7.08 -1.86 -12.98
CA ALA A 305 5.77 -2.30 -12.52
C ALA A 305 4.73 -2.23 -13.66
N PHE A 306 4.74 -1.15 -14.43
CA PHE A 306 3.83 -0.98 -15.57
C PHE A 306 4.19 -1.85 -16.80
N ALA A 307 5.29 -2.59 -16.78
CA ALA A 307 5.80 -3.28 -17.98
C ALA A 307 4.95 -4.48 -18.40
N ASP A 308 4.20 -5.08 -17.48
CA ASP A 308 3.44 -6.32 -17.71
C ASP A 308 1.92 -6.06 -17.76
N ASP A 309 1.50 -4.79 -17.93
CA ASP A 309 0.10 -4.30 -17.92
C ASP A 309 -0.73 -4.64 -16.66
N LEU A 310 -0.08 -5.14 -15.61
CA LEU A 310 -0.69 -5.53 -14.34
C LEU A 310 0.19 -5.01 -13.21
N ILE A 311 -0.40 -4.16 -12.36
CA ILE A 311 0.26 -3.71 -11.13
C ILE A 311 -0.30 -4.52 -9.97
N GLU A 312 0.61 -5.05 -9.16
CA GLU A 312 0.28 -5.81 -7.96
C GLU A 312 0.65 -5.02 -6.69
N GLN A 313 0.00 -5.37 -5.57
CA GLN A 313 0.22 -4.69 -4.28
C GLN A 313 1.69 -4.71 -3.86
N HIS A 314 2.39 -5.83 -4.07
CA HIS A 314 3.80 -5.97 -3.70
C HIS A 314 4.73 -4.99 -4.44
N GLU A 315 4.36 -4.53 -5.64
CA GLU A 315 5.13 -3.54 -6.41
C GLU A 315 4.95 -2.13 -5.84
N VAL A 316 3.74 -1.83 -5.35
CA VAL A 316 3.45 -0.59 -4.64
C VAL A 316 4.19 -0.56 -3.30
N ASP A 317 4.13 -1.65 -2.54
CA ASP A 317 4.82 -1.77 -1.25
C ASP A 317 6.34 -1.67 -1.43
N GLY A 318 6.88 -2.33 -2.46
CA GLY A 318 8.31 -2.22 -2.81
C GLY A 318 8.73 -0.80 -3.17
N PHE A 319 7.89 -0.05 -3.88
CA PHE A 319 8.14 1.37 -4.17
C PHE A 319 8.15 2.21 -2.88
N GLU A 320 7.15 2.05 -1.99
CA GLU A 320 7.09 2.82 -0.74
C GLU A 320 8.26 2.51 0.20
N GLU A 321 8.69 1.25 0.26
CA GLU A 321 9.85 0.86 1.04
C GLU A 321 11.13 1.55 0.53
N VAL A 322 11.34 1.58 -0.80
CA VAL A 322 12.47 2.31 -1.40
C VAL A 322 12.37 3.82 -1.13
N VAL A 323 11.18 4.42 -1.23
CA VAL A 323 10.97 5.84 -0.88
C VAL A 323 11.35 6.11 0.58
N ARG A 324 10.91 5.26 1.50
CA ARG A 324 11.21 5.35 2.94
C ARG A 324 12.71 5.29 3.19
N GLN A 325 13.41 4.35 2.58
CA GLN A 325 14.85 4.16 2.73
C GLN A 325 15.68 5.31 2.14
N LEU A 326 15.25 5.85 1.00
CA LEU A 326 15.90 7.02 0.38
C LEU A 326 15.71 8.28 1.24
N GLY A 327 14.58 8.40 1.95
CA GLY A 327 14.27 9.54 2.80
C GLY A 327 14.33 10.88 2.06
N ILE A 328 13.92 10.89 0.79
CA ILE A 328 13.82 12.11 -0.03
C ILE A 328 12.38 12.63 0.00
N ARG A 329 12.23 13.96 -0.05
CA ARG A 329 10.92 14.63 -0.20
C ARG A 329 10.94 15.41 -1.50
N ASP A 330 10.09 15.00 -2.44
CA ASP A 330 10.00 15.62 -3.76
C ASP A 330 8.61 15.38 -4.38
N PRO A 331 7.94 16.40 -4.97
CA PRO A 331 6.62 16.24 -5.59
C PRO A 331 6.57 15.16 -6.68
N ALA A 332 7.68 14.89 -7.36
CA ALA A 332 7.75 13.82 -8.36
C ALA A 332 7.45 12.44 -7.75
N VAL A 333 7.82 12.22 -6.48
CA VAL A 333 7.52 10.96 -5.76
C VAL A 333 6.02 10.81 -5.54
N ASP A 334 5.33 11.88 -5.20
CA ASP A 334 3.88 11.87 -4.99
C ASP A 334 3.13 11.57 -6.31
N HIS A 335 3.61 12.13 -7.43
CA HIS A 335 3.10 11.79 -8.75
C HIS A 335 3.32 10.33 -9.12
N MET A 336 4.50 9.77 -8.83
CA MET A 336 4.82 8.36 -9.04
C MET A 336 3.94 7.44 -8.20
N ARG A 337 3.74 7.78 -6.91
CA ARG A 337 2.84 7.07 -5.99
C ARG A 337 1.41 7.06 -6.50
N ALA A 338 0.88 8.24 -6.86
CA ALA A 338 -0.49 8.36 -7.39
C ALA A 338 -0.66 7.52 -8.67
N ARG A 339 0.36 7.49 -9.53
CA ARG A 339 0.35 6.67 -10.75
C ARG A 339 0.31 5.17 -10.42
N LEU A 340 1.14 4.67 -9.51
CA LEU A 340 1.12 3.27 -9.08
C LEU A 340 -0.22 2.87 -8.47
N GLN A 341 -0.74 3.68 -7.54
CA GLN A 341 -2.04 3.44 -6.89
C GLN A 341 -3.19 3.41 -7.90
N ARG A 342 -3.19 4.33 -8.88
CA ARG A 342 -4.15 4.31 -9.97
C ARG A 342 -4.03 3.03 -10.80
N GLY A 343 -2.81 2.62 -11.16
CA GLY A 343 -2.61 1.38 -11.93
C GLY A 343 -3.06 0.13 -11.16
N LEU A 344 -2.81 0.04 -9.85
CA LEU A 344 -3.31 -1.02 -8.98
C LEU A 344 -4.85 -1.07 -8.96
N ALA A 345 -5.51 0.08 -8.80
CA ALA A 345 -6.97 0.16 -8.83
C ALA A 345 -7.54 -0.30 -10.19
N LEU A 346 -6.94 0.14 -11.30
CA LEU A 346 -7.34 -0.29 -12.64
C LEU A 346 -7.09 -1.79 -12.87
N ALA A 347 -6.02 -2.35 -12.31
CA ALA A 347 -5.73 -3.77 -12.36
C ALA A 347 -6.77 -4.61 -11.58
N ALA A 348 -7.23 -4.14 -10.41
CA ALA A 348 -8.31 -4.78 -9.67
C ALA A 348 -9.62 -4.80 -10.47
N ILE A 349 -10.01 -3.64 -11.02
CA ILE A 349 -11.22 -3.49 -11.84
C ILE A 349 -11.19 -4.42 -13.05
N SER A 350 -10.10 -4.39 -13.82
CA SER A 350 -9.95 -5.24 -15.01
C SER A 350 -9.90 -6.74 -14.70
N ASN A 351 -9.55 -7.12 -13.46
CA ASN A 351 -9.55 -8.50 -13.00
C ASN A 351 -10.90 -9.01 -12.46
N GLY A 352 -11.90 -8.12 -12.38
CA GLY A 352 -13.28 -8.47 -12.07
C GLY A 352 -13.87 -7.75 -10.86
N ASP A 353 -13.11 -6.89 -10.19
CA ASP A 353 -13.63 -6.00 -9.15
C ASP A 353 -14.33 -4.77 -9.78
N VAL A 354 -15.37 -5.06 -10.57
CA VAL A 354 -16.06 -4.06 -11.38
C VAL A 354 -16.93 -3.19 -10.47
N PRO A 355 -16.84 -1.85 -10.55
CA PRO A 355 -17.62 -0.96 -9.69
C PRO A 355 -19.11 -1.10 -9.95
N ASN A 356 -19.92 -0.85 -8.92
CA ASN A 356 -21.37 -0.77 -9.01
C ASN A 356 -21.81 0.70 -8.86
N ILE A 357 -22.71 1.15 -9.72
CA ILE A 357 -23.29 2.50 -9.70
C ILE A 357 -24.74 2.38 -9.25
N ASP A 358 -24.99 2.70 -7.97
CA ASP A 358 -26.32 2.58 -7.36
C ASP A 358 -27.23 3.78 -7.68
N GLU A 359 -26.64 4.96 -7.89
CA GLU A 359 -27.37 6.17 -8.26
C GLU A 359 -27.46 6.30 -9.78
N THR A 360 -28.60 5.90 -10.35
CA THR A 360 -28.85 6.05 -11.79
C THR A 360 -30.21 6.65 -12.12
N THR A 361 -30.25 7.47 -13.17
CA THR A 361 -31.49 7.97 -13.79
C THR A 361 -32.02 7.00 -14.85
N LEU A 362 -31.31 5.89 -15.11
CA LEU A 362 -31.68 4.89 -16.11
C LEU A 362 -32.66 3.88 -15.52
N THR A 363 -33.69 3.53 -16.30
CA THR A 363 -34.54 2.37 -15.98
C THR A 363 -33.78 1.10 -16.33
N LEU A 364 -33.38 0.34 -15.31
CA LEU A 364 -32.69 -0.94 -15.44
C LEU A 364 -33.68 -2.11 -15.29
N ASP A 365 -33.39 -3.22 -15.97
CA ASP A 365 -34.15 -4.47 -15.77
C ASP A 365 -33.89 -5.03 -14.35
N THR A 366 -34.78 -5.88 -13.82
CA THR A 366 -34.58 -6.54 -12.51
C THR A 366 -33.25 -7.32 -12.51
N ASP A 367 -32.42 -7.14 -11.47
CA ASP A 367 -31.05 -7.69 -11.34
C ASP A 367 -30.02 -7.20 -12.37
N GLU A 368 -30.33 -6.14 -13.13
CA GLU A 368 -29.33 -5.45 -13.95
C GLU A 368 -28.55 -4.46 -13.08
N ILE A 369 -27.23 -4.67 -12.99
CA ILE A 369 -26.30 -3.86 -12.20
C ILE A 369 -25.55 -2.95 -13.17
N LEU A 370 -25.54 -1.65 -12.90
CA LEU A 370 -24.82 -0.67 -13.70
C LEU A 370 -23.37 -0.56 -13.22
N HIS A 371 -22.43 -0.66 -14.16
CA HIS A 371 -20.99 -0.58 -13.90
C HIS A 371 -20.34 0.68 -14.48
N LEU A 372 -20.89 1.21 -15.57
CA LEU A 372 -20.37 2.40 -16.22
C LEU A 372 -21.51 3.24 -16.79
N ASP A 373 -21.38 4.55 -16.63
CA ASP A 373 -22.19 5.54 -17.29
C ASP A 373 -21.33 6.78 -17.60
N ALA A 374 -20.80 6.84 -18.82
CA ALA A 374 -19.85 7.87 -19.22
C ALA A 374 -20.28 8.60 -20.49
N SER A 375 -20.00 9.90 -20.55
CA SER A 375 -20.07 10.67 -21.80
C SER A 375 -19.10 10.09 -22.82
N ALA A 376 -19.56 9.90 -24.07
CA ALA A 376 -18.75 9.32 -25.13
C ALA A 376 -19.13 9.85 -26.51
N VAL A 377 -18.16 9.94 -27.42
CA VAL A 377 -18.41 10.20 -28.84
C VAL A 377 -18.04 8.96 -29.65
N HIS A 378 -19.05 8.29 -30.24
CA HIS A 378 -18.79 7.16 -31.13
C HIS A 378 -18.25 7.67 -32.47
N VAL A 379 -17.03 7.28 -32.80
CA VAL A 379 -16.34 7.63 -34.04
C VAL A 379 -16.32 6.43 -34.98
N ARG A 380 -16.93 6.59 -36.16
CA ARG A 380 -16.88 5.60 -37.24
C ARG A 380 -16.07 6.14 -38.41
N TYR A 381 -15.03 5.42 -38.79
CA TYR A 381 -14.23 5.74 -39.97
C TYR A 381 -14.91 5.16 -41.22
N LEU A 382 -15.39 6.06 -42.08
CA LEU A 382 -15.98 5.72 -43.38
C LEU A 382 -15.06 6.24 -44.49
N ALA A 383 -15.26 5.76 -45.72
CA ALA A 383 -14.54 6.26 -46.90
C ALA A 383 -14.72 7.78 -47.11
N SER A 384 -15.84 8.36 -46.63
CA SER A 384 -16.13 9.79 -46.66
C SER A 384 -15.51 10.60 -45.51
N GLY A 385 -14.68 9.97 -44.67
CA GLY A 385 -14.13 10.55 -43.44
C GLY A 385 -14.88 10.11 -42.16
N PRO A 386 -14.37 10.52 -40.98
CA PRO A 386 -14.90 10.09 -39.69
C PRO A 386 -16.27 10.72 -39.40
N ARG A 387 -17.25 9.88 -39.04
CA ARG A 387 -18.55 10.31 -38.51
C ARG A 387 -18.53 10.22 -36.99
N ARG A 388 -18.87 11.33 -36.33
CA ARG A 388 -18.92 11.47 -34.88
C ARG A 388 -20.37 11.50 -34.41
N ASN A 389 -20.70 10.73 -33.39
CA ASN A 389 -22.03 10.72 -32.77
C ASN A 389 -21.85 10.87 -31.26
N SER A 390 -22.22 12.01 -30.71
CA SER A 390 -22.11 12.27 -29.28
C SER A 390 -23.22 11.57 -28.50
N GLY A 391 -22.91 11.06 -27.32
CA GLY A 391 -23.83 10.26 -26.53
C GLY A 391 -23.26 9.81 -25.19
N ARG A 392 -23.80 8.70 -24.70
CA ARG A 392 -23.34 8.02 -23.47
C ARG A 392 -22.98 6.57 -23.76
N LEU A 393 -21.88 6.11 -23.18
CA LEU A 393 -21.46 4.71 -23.15
C LEU A 393 -21.80 4.14 -21.77
N ILE A 394 -22.67 3.14 -21.77
CA ILE A 394 -23.30 2.59 -20.58
C ILE A 394 -23.02 1.09 -20.53
N ALA A 395 -22.41 0.60 -19.45
CA ALA A 395 -22.11 -0.82 -19.28
C ALA A 395 -22.81 -1.37 -18.05
N SER A 396 -23.54 -2.47 -18.21
CA SER A 396 -24.13 -3.23 -17.12
C SER A 396 -23.57 -4.65 -17.07
N ASN A 397 -23.90 -5.40 -16.02
CA ASN A 397 -23.61 -6.84 -15.93
C ASN A 397 -24.18 -7.66 -17.11
N ARG A 398 -25.21 -7.15 -17.81
CA ARG A 398 -25.85 -7.85 -18.94
C ARG A 398 -25.32 -7.44 -20.31
N LYS A 399 -25.08 -6.15 -20.52
CA LYS A 399 -24.84 -5.61 -21.86
C LYS A 399 -24.14 -4.25 -21.85
N LEU A 400 -23.57 -3.94 -23.01
CA LEU A 400 -22.99 -2.65 -23.33
C LEU A 400 -23.96 -1.88 -24.25
N ARG A 401 -24.27 -0.63 -23.89
CA ARG A 401 -25.14 0.26 -24.66
C ARG A 401 -24.40 1.54 -25.01
N PHE A 402 -24.61 2.02 -26.22
CA PHE A 402 -24.28 3.38 -26.61
C PHE A 402 -25.56 4.11 -27.00
N VAL A 403 -25.83 5.24 -26.36
CA VAL A 403 -27.01 6.06 -26.60
C VAL A 403 -26.55 7.39 -27.18
N GLY A 404 -26.60 7.52 -28.51
CA GLY A 404 -26.17 8.71 -29.24
C GLY A 404 -27.32 9.57 -29.76
N THR A 405 -27.04 10.84 -30.04
CA THR A 405 -28.01 11.82 -30.56
C THR A 405 -28.56 11.46 -31.93
N SER A 406 -27.78 10.75 -32.75
CA SER A 406 -28.18 10.28 -34.10
C SER A 406 -28.47 8.78 -34.15
N GLY A 407 -28.71 8.16 -32.99
CA GLY A 407 -29.01 6.74 -32.83
C GLY A 407 -27.99 6.00 -31.96
N GLY A 408 -28.39 4.85 -31.44
CA GLY A 408 -27.60 4.03 -30.51
C GLY A 408 -27.29 2.61 -30.99
N SER A 409 -26.63 1.86 -30.12
CA SER A 409 -26.35 0.43 -30.28
C SER A 409 -26.41 -0.28 -28.94
N GLU A 410 -26.83 -1.54 -28.96
CA GLU A 410 -26.81 -2.46 -27.82
C GLU A 410 -26.01 -3.71 -28.21
N LEU A 411 -25.07 -4.11 -27.36
CA LEU A 411 -24.18 -5.23 -27.53
C LEU A 411 -24.23 -6.14 -26.30
N ALA A 412 -24.58 -7.41 -26.51
CA ALA A 412 -24.37 -8.44 -25.50
C ALA A 412 -22.87 -8.70 -25.31
N TRP A 413 -22.42 -8.96 -24.09
CA TRP A 413 -21.00 -9.19 -23.77
C TRP A 413 -20.38 -10.33 -24.59
N VAL A 414 -21.16 -11.36 -24.93
CA VAL A 414 -20.71 -12.47 -25.79
C VAL A 414 -20.24 -12.03 -27.18
N LYS A 415 -20.72 -10.88 -27.67
CA LYS A 415 -20.31 -10.31 -28.96
C LYS A 415 -19.07 -9.44 -28.85
N VAL A 416 -18.62 -9.09 -27.65
CA VAL A 416 -17.44 -8.26 -27.43
C VAL A 416 -16.20 -9.16 -27.42
N LEU A 417 -15.29 -8.90 -28.36
CA LEU A 417 -14.05 -9.65 -28.52
C LEU A 417 -12.95 -9.05 -27.66
N GLU A 418 -12.74 -7.73 -27.78
CA GLU A 418 -11.65 -7.00 -27.15
C GLU A 418 -12.07 -5.56 -26.82
N VAL A 419 -11.53 -5.06 -25.70
CA VAL A 419 -11.59 -3.65 -25.30
C VAL A 419 -10.16 -3.19 -25.03
N ARG A 420 -9.77 -2.04 -25.58
CA ARG A 420 -8.44 -1.47 -25.35
C ARG A 420 -8.48 0.06 -25.26
N PRO A 421 -7.63 0.68 -24.42
CA PRO A 421 -7.49 2.11 -24.41
C PRO A 421 -6.60 2.58 -25.57
N GLU A 422 -6.94 3.70 -26.18
CA GLU A 422 -6.13 4.47 -27.13
C GLU A 422 -6.14 5.95 -26.71
N TYR A 423 -5.31 6.80 -27.35
CA TYR A 423 -5.22 8.21 -26.94
C TYR A 423 -6.59 8.91 -27.00
N GLY A 424 -7.13 9.29 -25.85
CA GLY A 424 -8.42 9.96 -25.73
C GLY A 424 -9.63 9.11 -26.14
N SER A 425 -9.48 7.80 -26.37
CA SER A 425 -10.60 6.94 -26.78
C SER A 425 -10.46 5.49 -26.29
N VAL A 426 -11.59 4.79 -26.23
CA VAL A 426 -11.63 3.34 -26.01
C VAL A 426 -12.07 2.66 -27.31
N VAL A 427 -11.29 1.68 -27.76
CA VAL A 427 -11.60 0.90 -28.94
C VAL A 427 -12.27 -0.41 -28.53
N LEU A 428 -13.49 -0.59 -29.05
CA LEU A 428 -14.35 -1.74 -28.82
C LEU A 428 -14.43 -2.58 -30.08
N THR A 429 -13.88 -3.79 -30.02
CA THR A 429 -13.93 -4.76 -31.12
C THR A 429 -15.01 -5.79 -30.81
N ALA A 430 -16.03 -5.90 -31.67
CA ALA A 430 -17.19 -6.74 -31.43
C ALA A 430 -17.79 -7.30 -32.72
N THR A 431 -18.42 -8.47 -32.65
CA THR A 431 -19.19 -9.07 -33.75
C THR A 431 -20.60 -8.45 -33.80
N GLY A 432 -20.72 -7.20 -34.29
CA GLY A 432 -22.01 -6.55 -34.46
C GLY A 432 -21.99 -5.01 -34.45
N LYS A 433 -23.18 -4.42 -34.52
CA LYS A 433 -23.39 -2.96 -34.45
C LYS A 433 -23.03 -2.47 -33.05
N GLY A 434 -22.08 -1.54 -32.96
CA GLY A 434 -21.52 -1.04 -31.69
C GLY A 434 -20.02 -1.30 -31.53
N SER A 435 -19.36 -1.93 -32.50
CA SER A 435 -17.91 -1.87 -32.60
C SER A 435 -17.45 -0.48 -33.07
N GLY A 436 -16.27 -0.03 -32.64
CA GLY A 436 -15.66 1.22 -33.07
C GLY A 436 -14.84 1.90 -31.98
N SER A 437 -14.39 3.13 -32.26
CA SER A 437 -13.69 3.99 -31.30
C SER A 437 -14.68 4.91 -30.59
N TYR A 438 -14.51 5.06 -29.28
CA TYR A 438 -15.32 5.91 -28.42
C TYR A 438 -14.42 6.94 -27.75
N GLU A 439 -14.47 8.19 -28.19
CA GLU A 439 -13.75 9.26 -27.50
C GLU A 439 -14.40 9.49 -26.12
N VAL A 440 -13.59 9.51 -25.07
CA VAL A 440 -14.04 9.55 -23.67
C VAL A 440 -13.04 10.29 -22.80
N ASP A 441 -13.48 10.76 -21.62
CA ASP A 441 -12.66 11.56 -20.71
C ASP A 441 -11.54 10.75 -20.04
N ASP A 442 -11.83 9.53 -19.58
CA ASP A 442 -10.86 8.63 -18.96
C ASP A 442 -10.83 7.26 -19.67
N PRO A 443 -10.04 7.13 -20.76
CA PRO A 443 -9.98 5.89 -21.53
C PRO A 443 -9.46 4.68 -20.74
N GLU A 444 -8.56 4.90 -19.79
CA GLU A 444 -7.98 3.81 -19.00
C GLU A 444 -9.00 3.22 -18.04
N TYR A 445 -9.68 4.09 -17.28
CA TYR A 445 -10.74 3.68 -16.36
C TYR A 445 -11.88 2.98 -17.12
N ILE A 446 -12.34 3.59 -18.21
CA ILE A 446 -13.43 3.02 -19.01
C ILE A 446 -13.00 1.68 -19.60
N SER A 447 -11.78 1.57 -20.14
CA SER A 447 -11.28 0.29 -20.66
C SER A 447 -11.16 -0.77 -19.57
N ALA A 448 -10.71 -0.40 -18.36
CA ALA A 448 -10.61 -1.33 -17.23
C ALA A 448 -11.99 -1.85 -16.80
N VAL A 449 -12.98 -0.97 -16.63
CA VAL A 449 -14.36 -1.34 -16.26
C VAL A 449 -14.98 -2.27 -17.31
N LEU A 450 -14.86 -1.91 -18.59
CA LEU A 450 -15.40 -2.70 -19.69
C LEU A 450 -14.71 -4.07 -19.82
N SER A 451 -13.38 -4.12 -19.60
CA SER A 451 -12.62 -5.38 -19.63
C SER A 451 -12.97 -6.28 -18.45
N GLY A 452 -13.11 -5.71 -17.26
CA GLY A 452 -13.56 -6.43 -16.07
C GLY A 452 -14.96 -7.01 -16.23
N ALA A 453 -15.91 -6.20 -16.72
CA ALA A 453 -17.28 -6.65 -16.98
C ALA A 453 -17.32 -7.76 -18.04
N LEU A 454 -16.54 -7.64 -19.12
CA LEU A 454 -16.38 -8.69 -20.13
C LEU A 454 -15.82 -9.98 -19.53
N LYS A 455 -14.83 -9.89 -18.65
CA LYS A 455 -14.20 -11.04 -17.99
C LYS A 455 -15.18 -11.75 -17.05
N VAL A 456 -15.94 -11.01 -16.24
CA VAL A 456 -16.99 -11.54 -15.37
C VAL A 456 -18.07 -12.23 -16.20
N ALA A 457 -18.55 -11.58 -17.26
CA ALA A 457 -19.56 -12.15 -18.15
C ALA A 457 -19.09 -13.42 -18.87
N LYS A 458 -17.80 -13.51 -19.25
CA LYS A 458 -17.20 -14.71 -19.87
C LYS A 458 -16.92 -15.83 -18.87
N ARG A 459 -16.54 -15.53 -17.62
CA ARG A 459 -16.34 -16.52 -16.54
C ARG A 459 -17.64 -17.23 -16.15
N GLN A 460 -18.78 -16.55 -16.23
CA GLN A 460 -20.10 -17.18 -16.07
C GLN A 460 -20.41 -18.22 -17.18
N ALA A 461 -19.58 -18.33 -18.23
CA ALA A 461 -19.71 -19.28 -19.32
C ALA A 461 -18.61 -20.38 -19.39
N ALA A 462 -17.50 -20.31 -18.63
CA ALA A 462 -16.45 -21.35 -18.62
C ALA A 462 -15.43 -21.26 -17.45
N ILE A 463 -14.85 -22.42 -17.10
CA ILE A 463 -13.77 -22.76 -16.13
C ILE A 463 -12.51 -21.87 -16.28
N PRO A 464 -11.69 -21.64 -15.21
CA PRO A 464 -10.72 -20.53 -15.15
C PRO A 464 -9.67 -20.56 -16.26
N ALA A 465 -9.60 -19.46 -17.02
CA ALA A 465 -8.57 -19.25 -18.03
C ALA A 465 -7.18 -19.11 -17.39
N GLN A 466 -6.26 -19.88 -17.94
CA GLN A 466 -4.82 -19.86 -17.77
C GLN A 466 -4.25 -18.45 -17.98
N ARG A 467 -3.26 -18.05 -17.17
CA ARG A 467 -2.56 -16.76 -17.26
C ARG A 467 -1.94 -16.59 -18.65
N ASP A 468 -2.40 -15.61 -19.43
CA ASP A 468 -1.70 -15.15 -20.63
C ASP A 468 -0.46 -14.35 -20.20
N SER A 469 0.70 -14.99 -20.21
CA SER A 469 1.96 -14.37 -19.81
C SER A 469 2.44 -13.37 -20.85
N ARG A 470 2.05 -12.11 -20.69
CA ARG A 470 2.69 -10.92 -21.32
C ARG A 470 3.94 -10.45 -20.56
N SER A 471 4.37 -11.19 -19.54
CA SER A 471 5.43 -10.76 -18.63
C SER A 471 6.78 -10.60 -19.33
N ILE A 472 7.40 -9.43 -19.16
CA ILE A 472 8.76 -9.17 -19.65
C ILE A 472 9.74 -9.63 -18.56
N PRO A 473 10.71 -10.52 -18.86
CA PRO A 473 11.67 -10.95 -17.85
C PRO A 473 12.48 -9.77 -17.27
N SER A 474 12.72 -9.76 -15.95
CA SER A 474 13.40 -8.65 -15.27
C SER A 474 14.78 -8.31 -15.86
N HIS A 475 15.52 -9.31 -16.32
CA HIS A 475 16.82 -9.11 -16.99
C HIS A 475 16.69 -8.38 -18.33
N VAL A 476 15.57 -8.58 -19.05
CA VAL A 476 15.25 -7.88 -20.31
C VAL A 476 14.85 -6.44 -20.02
N LYS A 477 13.99 -6.19 -19.01
CA LYS A 477 13.62 -4.83 -18.55
C LYS A 477 14.88 -4.01 -18.23
N ALA A 478 15.80 -4.58 -17.45
CA ALA A 478 17.06 -3.95 -17.06
C ALA A 478 17.99 -3.68 -18.25
N ALA A 479 18.11 -4.60 -19.21
CA ALA A 479 18.95 -4.43 -20.38
C ALA A 479 18.43 -3.33 -21.33
N VAL A 480 17.12 -3.29 -21.57
CA VAL A 480 16.48 -2.25 -22.40
C VAL A 480 16.60 -0.88 -21.72
N TRP A 481 16.34 -0.81 -20.41
CA TRP A 481 16.50 0.43 -19.65
C TRP A 481 17.91 1.01 -19.74
N ARG A 482 18.93 0.15 -19.59
CA ARG A 482 20.34 0.55 -19.70
C ARG A 482 20.69 1.03 -21.12
N ARG A 483 20.20 0.33 -22.15
CA ARG A 483 20.43 0.69 -23.56
C ARG A 483 19.81 2.05 -23.89
N ASP A 484 18.59 2.29 -23.42
CA ASP A 484 17.81 3.49 -23.76
C ASP A 484 18.07 4.67 -22.79
N GLY A 485 19.00 4.50 -21.84
CA GLY A 485 19.38 5.53 -20.88
C GLY A 485 18.27 5.94 -19.90
N GLY A 486 17.24 5.11 -19.73
CA GLY A 486 16.06 5.44 -18.93
C GLY A 486 15.28 6.65 -19.49
N ALA A 487 15.30 6.84 -20.81
CA ALA A 487 14.60 7.93 -21.49
C ALA A 487 13.84 7.41 -22.72
N CYS A 488 12.79 8.15 -23.10
CA CYS A 488 12.04 7.90 -24.32
C CYS A 488 12.96 8.03 -25.54
N VAL A 489 13.07 6.98 -26.36
CA VAL A 489 13.96 7.00 -27.53
C VAL A 489 13.54 8.02 -28.61
N GLU A 490 12.26 8.42 -28.61
CA GLU A 490 11.71 9.37 -29.60
C GLU A 490 11.85 10.84 -29.17
N CYS A 491 11.68 11.15 -27.88
CA CYS A 491 11.61 12.54 -27.41
C CYS A 491 12.44 12.85 -26.16
N GLN A 492 13.22 11.89 -25.66
CA GLN A 492 14.09 12.02 -24.49
C GLN A 492 13.38 12.38 -23.17
N ALA A 493 12.05 12.26 -23.11
CA ALA A 493 11.32 12.40 -21.86
C ALA A 493 11.73 11.29 -20.90
N THR A 494 11.88 11.60 -19.62
CA THR A 494 12.27 10.65 -18.57
C THR A 494 11.09 10.20 -17.71
N GLU A 495 9.92 10.79 -17.91
CA GLU A 495 8.71 10.52 -17.14
C GLU A 495 7.67 9.79 -17.99
N TYR A 496 6.74 9.11 -17.32
CA TYR A 496 5.65 8.35 -17.96
C TYR A 496 6.17 7.34 -19.00
N LEU A 497 7.28 6.67 -18.70
CA LEU A 497 7.89 5.67 -19.57
C LEU A 497 7.18 4.32 -19.50
N GLU A 498 7.12 3.65 -20.65
CA GLU A 498 6.50 2.35 -20.91
C GLU A 498 7.41 1.52 -21.84
N PHE A 499 7.38 0.19 -21.70
CA PHE A 499 8.03 -0.72 -22.62
C PHE A 499 7.12 -0.96 -23.84
N ASP A 500 7.62 -0.63 -25.03
CA ASP A 500 6.91 -0.80 -26.31
C ASP A 500 7.63 -1.83 -27.19
N HIS A 501 6.87 -2.76 -27.78
CA HIS A 501 7.40 -3.65 -28.80
C HIS A 501 7.46 -2.94 -30.16
N GLU A 502 8.64 -2.81 -30.74
CA GLU A 502 8.83 -2.22 -32.08
C GLU A 502 8.01 -2.97 -33.13
N ILE A 503 8.16 -4.30 -33.17
CA ILE A 503 7.25 -5.22 -33.86
C ILE A 503 6.19 -5.66 -32.85
N PRO A 504 4.89 -5.31 -33.03
CA PRO A 504 3.85 -5.70 -32.09
C PRO A 504 3.76 -7.21 -31.92
N TRP A 505 3.46 -7.66 -30.70
CA TRP A 505 3.25 -9.08 -30.40
C TRP A 505 2.13 -9.69 -31.24
N SER A 506 1.07 -8.94 -31.53
CA SER A 506 -0.03 -9.34 -32.44
C SER A 506 0.43 -9.66 -33.87
N ARG A 507 1.63 -9.19 -34.25
CA ARG A 507 2.29 -9.49 -35.53
C ARG A 507 3.50 -10.43 -35.37
N GLY A 508 3.61 -11.14 -34.24
CA GLY A 508 4.66 -12.12 -33.96
C GLY A 508 5.96 -11.53 -33.40
N GLY A 509 5.95 -10.30 -32.89
CA GLY A 509 7.12 -9.69 -32.27
C GLY A 509 7.57 -10.39 -30.99
N ALA A 510 8.86 -10.68 -30.86
CA ALA A 510 9.44 -11.33 -29.69
C ALA A 510 9.63 -10.36 -28.51
N THR A 511 9.39 -10.81 -27.28
CA THR A 511 9.77 -10.07 -26.06
C THR A 511 11.27 -10.22 -25.79
N SER A 512 12.07 -9.37 -26.44
CA SER A 512 13.54 -9.41 -26.37
C SER A 512 14.11 -7.99 -26.32
N VAL A 513 15.36 -7.87 -25.86
CA VAL A 513 16.06 -6.57 -25.80
C VAL A 513 16.02 -5.84 -27.13
N ASN A 514 16.17 -6.56 -28.25
CA ASN A 514 16.24 -5.97 -29.59
C ASN A 514 14.88 -5.51 -30.14
N ASN A 515 13.77 -6.02 -29.62
CA ASN A 515 12.43 -5.68 -30.11
C ASN A 515 11.65 -4.80 -29.10
N LEU A 516 12.19 -4.58 -27.91
CA LEU A 516 11.63 -3.67 -26.91
C LEU A 516 12.37 -2.34 -26.92
N ARG A 517 11.65 -1.25 -26.63
CA ARG A 517 12.19 0.10 -26.45
C ARG A 517 11.41 0.88 -25.40
N LEU A 518 12.05 1.88 -24.79
CA LEU A 518 11.39 2.83 -23.90
C LEU A 518 10.73 3.96 -24.70
N LEU A 519 9.43 4.12 -24.52
CA LEU A 519 8.68 5.28 -25.01
C LEU A 519 7.99 5.98 -23.85
N CYS A 520 7.89 7.31 -23.89
CA CYS A 520 6.93 7.99 -23.03
C CYS A 520 5.52 7.74 -23.55
N ARG A 521 4.54 7.72 -22.65
CA ARG A 521 3.14 7.44 -22.96
C ARG A 521 2.59 8.24 -24.15
N ARG A 522 2.93 9.53 -24.26
CA ARG A 522 2.56 10.37 -25.40
C ARG A 522 3.08 9.81 -26.74
N CYS A 523 4.35 9.43 -26.80
CA CYS A 523 4.97 8.87 -27.99
C CYS A 523 4.45 7.45 -28.28
N ASN A 524 4.22 6.64 -27.23
CA ASN A 524 3.68 5.29 -27.35
C ASN A 524 2.27 5.32 -27.97
N LEU A 525 1.38 6.15 -27.41
CA LEU A 525 0.01 6.30 -27.90
C LEU A 525 -0.03 6.89 -29.32
N ALA A 526 0.85 7.84 -29.65
CA ALA A 526 0.95 8.40 -31.01
C ALA A 526 1.48 7.39 -32.05
N LYS A 527 2.20 6.34 -31.63
CA LYS A 527 2.62 5.22 -32.48
C LYS A 527 1.44 4.28 -32.74
N GLY A 528 0.68 3.93 -31.70
CA GLY A 528 -0.51 3.07 -31.82
C GLY A 528 -1.54 3.60 -32.83
N ALA A 529 -1.71 4.92 -32.91
CA ALA A 529 -2.60 5.55 -33.89
C ALA A 529 -2.13 5.45 -35.37
N ARG A 530 -0.88 5.05 -35.62
CA ARG A 530 -0.26 4.97 -36.97
C ARG A 530 -0.14 3.54 -37.50
N ILE A 531 -0.46 2.52 -36.70
CA ILE A 531 -0.27 1.08 -37.01
C ILE A 531 -1.62 0.41 -37.19
#